data_AF-A0A2N3VWB0-F1
#
_entry.id   AF-A0A2N3VWB0-F1
#
_cell.length_a   1.000
_cell.length_b   1.000
_cell.length_c   1.000
_cell.angle_alpha   90.00
_cell.angle_beta   90.00
_cell.angle_gamma   90.00
#
_symmetry.space_group_name_H-M   'P 1'
#
loop_
_entity.id
_entity.type
_entity.pdbx_description
1 polymer ?
#
loop_
_entity_poly.entity_id
_entity_poly.type
_entity_poly.pdbx_seq_one_letter_code
_entity_poly.pdbx_strand_id
1 'polypeptide(L)'
;MSLLFVGIDPNTGDKQSPTVWVDQKNKEIVFQGWKAGAELESECAACDVPGHAKGIPEGEAVVRIPARMAHWNHFAGDGSSTGEEITDDPAAARLCAAAFEEVWSRAVPHERYEIR
;
A
#
# COMPACT_ATOMS: atom_id res chain seq x y z
N MET A 1 18.08 8.67 12.07
CA MET A 1 17.35 7.86 11.08
C MET A 1 16.09 7.36 11.78
N SER A 2 14.91 7.62 11.22
CA SER A 2 13.57 7.34 11.81
C SER A 2 12.82 6.19 11.13
N LEU A 3 13.47 5.48 10.21
CA LEU A 3 12.86 4.34 9.52
C LEU A 3 12.80 3.15 10.47
N LEU A 4 11.58 2.74 10.82
CA LEU A 4 11.29 1.51 11.55
C LEU A 4 11.03 0.40 10.54
N PHE A 5 11.81 -0.68 10.60
CA PHE A 5 11.58 -1.87 9.78
C PHE A 5 10.28 -2.56 10.21
N VAL A 6 9.44 -2.88 9.23
CA VAL A 6 8.14 -3.52 9.44
C VAL A 6 8.20 -4.98 9.01
N GLY A 7 8.70 -5.22 7.79
CA GLY A 7 8.83 -6.57 7.28
C GLY A 7 9.26 -6.60 5.83
N ILE A 8 9.60 -7.81 5.38
CA ILE A 8 10.12 -8.12 4.05
C ILE A 8 9.34 -9.31 3.51
N ASP A 9 9.18 -9.40 2.20
CA ASP A 9 8.61 -10.59 1.56
C ASP A 9 9.38 -11.86 1.98
N PRO A 10 8.76 -12.78 2.74
CA PRO A 10 9.44 -13.95 3.29
C PRO A 10 9.93 -14.92 2.22
N ASN A 11 9.41 -14.81 0.99
CA ASN A 11 9.79 -15.65 -0.13
C ASN A 11 10.93 -15.05 -0.97
N THR A 12 11.57 -13.98 -0.51
CA THR A 12 12.73 -13.40 -1.20
C THR A 12 14.05 -13.91 -0.63
N GLY A 13 14.90 -14.45 -1.50
CA GLY A 13 16.30 -14.76 -1.18
C GLY A 13 17.20 -13.53 -1.29
N ASP A 14 18.51 -13.69 -1.12
CA ASP A 14 19.52 -12.63 -0.93
C ASP A 14 19.59 -11.50 -2.00
N LYS A 15 18.86 -11.63 -3.12
CA LYS A 15 18.93 -10.71 -4.27
C LYS A 15 17.68 -9.86 -4.48
N GLN A 16 16.62 -10.10 -3.71
CA GLN A 16 15.36 -9.36 -3.83
C GLN A 16 14.89 -9.02 -2.41
N SER A 17 14.33 -7.82 -2.22
CA SER A 17 13.93 -7.38 -0.88
C SER A 17 12.76 -6.41 -0.92
N PRO A 18 11.58 -6.80 -1.45
CA PRO A 18 10.36 -6.03 -1.23
C PRO A 18 10.14 -5.88 0.26
N THR A 19 10.21 -4.66 0.76
CA THR A 19 10.33 -4.36 2.19
C THR A 19 9.46 -3.17 2.52
N VAL A 20 8.88 -3.19 3.72
CA VAL A 20 8.07 -2.12 4.25
C VAL A 20 8.77 -1.51 5.47
N TRP A 21 8.71 -0.19 5.57
CA TRP A 21 9.12 0.58 6.75
C TRP A 21 8.06 1.61 7.10
N VAL A 22 8.11 2.09 8.35
CA VAL A 22 7.46 3.34 8.75
C VAL A 22 8.53 4.41 8.93
N ASP A 23 8.42 5.52 8.20
CA ASP A 23 9.16 6.73 8.51
C ASP A 23 8.43 7.50 9.61
N GLN A 24 8.88 7.32 10.85
CA GLN A 24 8.24 7.95 12.01
C GLN A 24 8.35 9.49 12.00
N LYS A 25 9.35 10.04 11.30
CA LYS A 25 9.57 11.49 11.23
C LYS A 25 8.55 12.14 10.29
N ASN A 26 8.40 11.58 9.10
CA ASN A 26 7.49 12.10 8.09
C ASN A 26 6.06 11.53 8.22
N LYS A 27 5.88 10.52 9.08
CA LYS A 27 4.62 9.78 9.31
C LYS A 27 4.12 9.09 8.04
N GLU A 28 5.03 8.38 7.38
CA GLU A 28 4.79 7.72 6.10
C GLU A 28 5.04 6.22 6.19
N ILE A 29 4.32 5.45 5.37
CA ILE A 29 4.66 4.05 5.11
C ILE A 29 5.48 4.02 3.83
N VAL A 30 6.67 3.43 3.90
CA VAL A 30 7.63 3.33 2.80
C VAL A 30 7.62 1.92 2.27
N PHE A 31 7.36 1.78 0.97
CA PHE A 31 7.41 0.49 0.26
C PHE A 31 8.63 0.43 -0.67
N GLN A 32 9.52 -0.53 -0.43
CA GLN A 32 10.46 -1.00 -1.44
C GLN A 32 9.81 -2.14 -2.22
N GLY A 33 9.87 -2.07 -3.54
CA GLY A 33 9.41 -3.10 -4.45
C GLY A 33 10.23 -3.10 -5.74
N TRP A 34 9.79 -3.86 -6.74
CA TRP A 34 10.42 -3.81 -8.06
C TRP A 34 9.87 -2.63 -8.87
N LYS A 35 10.73 -2.02 -9.68
CA LYS A 35 10.29 -1.03 -10.66
C LYS A 35 9.34 -1.69 -11.68
N ALA A 36 8.29 -0.99 -12.05
CA ALA A 36 7.47 -1.38 -13.19
C ALA A 36 8.27 -1.29 -14.50
N GLY A 37 7.86 -2.08 -15.49
CA GLY A 37 8.32 -1.91 -16.86
C GLY A 37 7.47 -0.87 -17.59
N ALA A 38 7.96 -0.36 -18.72
CA ALA A 38 7.29 0.71 -19.48
C ALA A 38 5.84 0.39 -19.88
N GLU A 39 5.53 -0.89 -20.16
CA GLU A 39 4.17 -1.33 -20.50
C GLU A 39 3.22 -1.15 -19.32
N LEU A 40 3.59 -1.64 -18.14
CA LEU A 40 2.78 -1.52 -16.93
C LEU A 40 2.66 -0.06 -16.48
N GLU A 41 3.73 0.73 -16.59
CA GLU A 41 3.67 2.17 -16.32
C GLU A 41 2.68 2.87 -17.25
N SER A 42 2.68 2.52 -18.53
CA SER A 42 1.74 3.09 -19.50
C SER A 42 0.29 2.68 -19.21
N GLU A 43 0.05 1.45 -18.75
CA GLU A 43 -1.28 0.98 -18.35
C GLU A 43 -1.78 1.75 -17.13
N CYS A 44 -0.96 1.87 -16.07
CA CYS A 44 -1.29 2.65 -14.88
C CYS A 44 -1.53 4.14 -15.21
N ALA A 45 -0.68 4.74 -16.04
CA ALA A 45 -0.80 6.12 -16.48
C ALA A 45 -2.07 6.38 -17.31
N ALA A 46 -2.63 5.35 -17.94
CA ALA A 46 -3.85 5.45 -18.74
C ALA A 46 -5.13 5.41 -17.90
N CYS A 47 -5.06 5.02 -16.63
CA CYS A 47 -6.21 4.96 -15.73
C CYS A 47 -6.80 6.36 -15.46
N ASP A 48 -8.09 6.51 -15.70
CA ASP A 48 -8.82 7.73 -15.37
C ASP A 48 -9.35 7.64 -13.94
N VAL A 49 -8.71 8.38 -13.03
CA VAL A 49 -9.14 8.49 -11.63
C VAL A 49 -9.93 9.80 -11.47
N PRO A 50 -11.21 9.77 -11.04
CA PRO A 50 -12.01 10.98 -10.88
C PRO A 50 -11.34 12.02 -9.98
N GLY A 51 -11.21 13.26 -10.48
CA GLY A 51 -10.56 14.36 -9.76
C GLY A 51 -9.04 14.46 -9.92
N HIS A 52 -8.41 13.59 -10.72
CA HIS A 52 -6.97 13.59 -10.96
C HIS A 52 -6.63 13.73 -12.45
N ALA A 53 -5.48 14.35 -12.74
CA ALA A 53 -4.97 14.42 -14.10
C ALA A 53 -4.51 13.03 -14.57
N LYS A 54 -4.70 12.75 -15.85
CA LYS A 54 -4.23 11.51 -16.47
C LYS A 54 -2.70 11.47 -16.53
N GLY A 55 -2.12 10.31 -16.23
CA GLY A 55 -0.67 10.10 -16.19
C GLY A 55 -0.12 9.89 -14.79
N ILE A 56 1.19 9.64 -14.70
CA ILE A 56 1.93 9.55 -13.44
C ILE A 56 2.64 10.90 -13.22
N PRO A 57 2.32 11.66 -12.17
CA PRO A 57 2.97 12.93 -11.85
C PRO A 57 4.48 12.86 -11.64
N GLU A 58 5.15 14.00 -11.79
CA GLU A 58 6.58 14.12 -11.48
C GLU A 58 6.83 13.83 -9.99
N GLY A 59 7.76 12.90 -9.71
CA GLY A 59 8.08 12.46 -8.35
C GLY A 59 7.33 11.20 -7.90
N GLU A 60 6.34 10.73 -8.67
CA GLU A 60 5.63 9.47 -8.41
C GLU A 60 6.22 8.32 -9.24
N ALA A 61 6.05 7.08 -8.76
CA ALA A 61 6.56 5.88 -9.43
C ALA A 61 5.61 4.71 -9.24
N VAL A 62 5.52 3.85 -10.28
CA VAL A 62 4.81 2.57 -10.16
C VAL A 62 5.77 1.52 -9.60
N VAL A 63 5.48 1.07 -8.39
CA VAL A 63 6.22 0.02 -7.68
C VAL A 63 5.38 -1.25 -7.58
N ARG A 64 6.00 -2.38 -7.92
CA ARG A 64 5.39 -3.70 -7.82
C ARG A 64 5.67 -4.30 -6.46
N ILE A 65 4.60 -4.55 -5.70
CA ILE A 65 4.61 -5.23 -4.42
C ILE A 65 3.91 -6.59 -4.60
N PRO A 66 4.48 -7.71 -4.12
CA PRO A 66 3.82 -9.01 -4.22
C PRO A 66 2.45 -9.00 -3.54
N ALA A 67 1.41 -9.43 -4.25
CA ALA A 67 0.05 -9.52 -3.71
C ALA A 67 -0.10 -10.51 -2.53
N ARG A 68 0.88 -11.39 -2.32
CA ARG A 68 0.93 -12.29 -1.16
C ARG A 68 1.22 -11.57 0.16
N MET A 69 1.78 -10.36 0.14
CA MET A 69 2.08 -9.63 1.37
C MET A 69 0.80 -8.98 1.91
N ALA A 70 0.35 -9.42 3.09
CA ALA A 70 -0.66 -8.73 3.88
C ALA A 70 0.00 -8.09 5.11
N HIS A 71 -0.34 -6.82 5.37
CA HIS A 71 0.26 -6.04 6.46
C HIS A 71 -0.82 -5.63 7.47
N TRP A 72 -0.59 -5.99 8.72
CA TRP A 72 -1.42 -5.62 9.86
C TRP A 72 -0.71 -4.55 10.66
N ASN A 73 -1.38 -3.42 10.86
CA ASN A 73 -1.00 -2.41 11.83
C ASN A 73 -1.82 -2.63 13.09
N HIS A 74 -1.19 -2.99 14.20
CA HIS A 74 -1.87 -3.20 15.46
C HIS A 74 -1.93 -1.88 16.24
N PHE A 75 -3.12 -1.51 16.67
CA PHE A 75 -3.36 -0.33 17.49
C PHE A 75 -4.06 -0.73 18.79
N ALA A 76 -3.67 -0.13 19.91
CA ALA A 76 -4.38 -0.23 21.16
C ALA A 76 -5.69 0.58 21.11
N GLY A 77 -6.57 0.37 22.09
CA GLY A 77 -7.87 1.04 22.16
C GLY A 77 -7.82 2.58 22.29
N ASP A 78 -6.66 3.14 22.62
CA ASP A 78 -6.40 4.58 22.64
C ASP A 78 -5.80 5.11 21.32
N GLY A 79 -5.67 4.24 20.31
CA GLY A 79 -5.11 4.57 19.00
C GLY A 79 -3.57 4.56 18.95
N SER A 80 -2.88 4.23 20.04
CA SER A 80 -1.42 4.07 20.01
C SER A 80 -1.02 2.81 19.22
N SER A 81 0.05 2.88 18.42
CA SER A 81 0.56 1.71 17.70
C SER A 81 1.21 0.73 18.68
N THR A 82 0.87 -0.55 18.58
CA THR A 82 1.42 -1.64 19.39
C THR A 82 2.37 -2.54 18.61
N GLY A 83 2.68 -2.18 17.37
CA GLY A 83 3.51 -2.97 16.47
C GLY A 83 2.75 -3.40 15.22
N GLU A 84 3.47 -4.14 14.39
CA GLU A 84 3.04 -4.44 13.03
C GLU A 84 3.41 -5.89 12.70
N GLU A 85 2.60 -6.52 11.85
CA GLU A 85 2.80 -7.90 11.41
C GLU A 85 2.66 -7.98 9.89
N ILE A 86 3.62 -8.62 9.23
CA ILE A 86 3.48 -9.04 7.83
C ILE A 86 3.23 -10.53 7.79
N THR A 87 2.16 -10.94 7.11
CA THR A 87 1.84 -12.33 6.84
C THR A 87 1.80 -12.59 5.34
N ASP A 88 2.22 -13.79 4.92
CA ASP A 88 2.07 -14.27 3.54
C ASP A 88 0.93 -15.29 3.38
N ASP A 89 0.08 -15.44 4.40
CA ASP A 89 -1.11 -16.31 4.35
C ASP A 89 -2.09 -15.85 3.25
N PRO A 90 -2.32 -16.67 2.20
CA PRO A 90 -3.26 -16.34 1.14
C PRO A 90 -4.71 -16.16 1.62
N ALA A 91 -5.09 -16.74 2.78
CA ALA A 91 -6.40 -16.51 3.38
C ALA A 91 -6.51 -15.08 3.94
N ALA A 92 -5.46 -14.59 4.61
CA ALA A 92 -5.39 -13.22 5.11
C ALA A 92 -5.48 -12.18 3.97
N ALA A 93 -4.70 -12.36 2.89
CA ALA A 93 -4.75 -11.47 1.74
C ALA A 93 -6.15 -11.40 1.09
N ARG A 94 -6.82 -12.55 0.95
CA ARG A 94 -8.20 -12.62 0.41
C ARG A 94 -9.22 -11.95 1.33
N LEU A 95 -9.06 -12.12 2.65
CA LEU A 95 -9.91 -11.45 3.63
C LEU A 95 -9.81 -9.93 3.51
N CYS A 96 -8.60 -9.39 3.44
CA CYS A 96 -8.37 -7.95 3.27
C CYS A 96 -8.99 -7.41 1.98
N ALA A 97 -8.78 -8.11 0.86
CA ALA A 97 -9.35 -7.70 -0.43
C ALA A 97 -10.88 -7.66 -0.39
N ALA A 98 -11.52 -8.71 0.13
CA ALA A 98 -12.98 -8.76 0.25
C ALA A 98 -13.53 -7.66 1.19
N ALA A 99 -12.86 -7.43 2.33
CA ALA A 99 -13.24 -6.37 3.25
C ALA A 99 -13.09 -4.98 2.62
N PHE A 100 -12.03 -4.75 1.85
CA PHE A 100 -11.82 -3.49 1.14
C PHE A 100 -12.95 -3.22 0.14
N GLU A 101 -13.30 -4.20 -0.72
CA GLU A 101 -14.40 -4.06 -1.68
C GLU A 101 -15.75 -3.74 -1.00
N GLU A 102 -16.05 -4.42 0.11
CA GLU A 102 -17.26 -4.16 0.90
C GLU A 102 -17.30 -2.74 1.47
N VAL A 103 -16.18 -2.25 2.01
CA VAL A 103 -16.07 -0.87 2.51
C VAL A 103 -16.14 0.13 1.35
N TRP A 104 -15.46 -0.15 0.25
CA TRP A 104 -15.40 0.71 -0.93
C TRP A 104 -16.78 0.90 -1.57
N SER A 105 -17.60 -0.16 -1.58
CA SER A 105 -19.00 -0.09 -2.06
C SER A 105 -19.87 0.92 -1.29
N ARG A 106 -19.46 1.28 -0.06
CA ARG A 106 -20.14 2.24 0.82
C ARG A 106 -19.53 3.64 0.76
N ALA A 107 -18.39 3.81 0.08
CA ALA A 107 -17.70 5.08 0.01
C ALA A 107 -18.50 6.09 -0.83
N VAL A 108 -18.43 7.37 -0.43
CA VAL A 108 -18.97 8.48 -1.22
C VAL A 108 -17.90 8.89 -2.24
N PRO A 109 -18.21 8.94 -3.54
CA PRO A 109 -17.28 9.46 -4.53
C PRO A 109 -16.76 10.84 -4.12
N HIS A 110 -15.45 11.08 -4.28
CA HIS A 110 -14.80 12.28 -3.75
C HIS A 110 -15.47 13.59 -4.18
N GLU A 111 -15.91 13.66 -5.45
CA GLU A 111 -16.64 14.79 -6.03
C GLU A 111 -18.00 15.09 -5.35
N ARG A 112 -18.57 14.11 -4.64
CA ARG A 112 -19.88 14.20 -3.95
C ARG A 112 -19.73 14.33 -2.45
N TYR A 113 -18.50 14.33 -1.93
CA TYR A 113 -18.23 14.42 -0.51
C TYR A 113 -18.29 15.89 -0.05
N GLU A 114 -19.18 16.18 0.90
CA GLU A 114 -19.33 17.51 1.51
C GLU A 114 -18.84 17.48 2.97
N ILE A 115 -17.96 18.41 3.33
CA ILE A 115 -17.54 18.62 4.73
C ILE A 115 -18.68 19.32 5.46
N ARG A 116 -19.16 18.70 6.54
CA ARG A 116 -20.20 19.24 7.42
C ARG A 116 -19.62 19.88 8.67
#